data_AF-A0A6G0ZQW2-F1
#
_entry.id   AF-A0A6G0ZQW2-F1
#
_cell.length_a   1.000
_cell.length_b   1.000
_cell.length_c   1.000
_cell.angle_alpha   90.00
_cell.angle_beta   90.00
_cell.angle_gamma   90.00
#
_symmetry.space_group_name_H-M   'P 1'
#
loop_
_entity.id
_entity.type
_entity.pdbx_description
1 polymer ?
#
loop_
_entity_poly.entity_id
_entity_poly.type
_entity_poly.pdbx_seq_one_letter_code
_entity_poly.pdbx_strand_id
1 'polypeptide(L)'
;MLSQRVISYDSLRGGVSVVTEKGDVTVSYLLIQDAVPADSGKYTCNPSNADLSSVVVHVLNGESPAAMQTGSAGLSNSSITILCVMILSWTFTRTDDQLR
;
A
#
# COMPACT_ATOMS: atom_id res chain seq x y z
N MET A 1 28.76 1.87 21.21
CA MET A 1 29.04 2.68 20.01
C MET A 1 27.99 2.32 18.96
N LEU A 2 27.03 3.21 18.66
CA LEU A 2 26.04 2.95 17.62
C LEU A 2 26.71 3.17 16.26
N SER A 3 26.87 2.12 15.47
CA SER A 3 27.46 2.18 14.13
C SER A 3 26.49 2.87 13.17
N GLN A 4 26.62 4.20 13.00
CA GLN A 4 25.95 4.91 11.92
C GLN A 4 26.64 4.58 10.60
N ARG A 5 25.96 3.81 9.73
CA ARG A 5 26.45 3.53 8.38
C ARG A 5 26.24 4.78 7.53
N VAL A 6 27.30 5.54 7.31
CA VAL A 6 27.27 6.70 6.41
C VAL A 6 27.24 6.19 4.96
N ILE A 7 26.16 6.50 4.26
CA ILE A 7 26.03 6.25 2.82
C ILE A 7 26.56 7.50 2.11
N SER A 8 27.60 7.33 1.31
CA SER A 8 28.32 8.40 0.60
C SER A 8 28.58 8.01 -0.86
N TYR A 9 29.19 8.91 -1.62
CA TYR A 9 29.65 8.74 -3.00
C TYR A 9 30.46 7.45 -3.20
N ASP A 10 31.33 7.11 -2.25
CA ASP A 10 32.23 5.93 -2.32
C ASP A 10 31.69 4.72 -1.56
N SER A 11 30.36 4.59 -1.42
CA SER A 11 29.80 3.46 -0.68
C SER A 11 30.16 2.12 -1.36
N LEU A 12 30.59 1.14 -0.56
CA LEU A 12 30.85 -0.24 -1.02
C LEU A 12 29.61 -0.93 -1.62
N ARG A 13 28.41 -0.36 -1.42
CA ARG A 13 27.17 -0.84 -2.03
C ARG A 13 27.22 -0.73 -3.56
N GLY A 14 27.87 0.31 -4.09
CA GLY A 14 27.74 0.68 -5.50
C GLY A 14 26.34 1.21 -5.84
N GLY A 15 26.21 1.85 -7.01
CA GLY A 15 24.93 2.38 -7.48
C GLY A 15 24.33 3.48 -6.60
N VAL A 16 25.14 4.12 -5.76
CA VAL A 16 24.73 5.27 -4.94
C VAL A 16 25.37 6.53 -5.49
N SER A 17 24.57 7.59 -5.65
CA SER A 17 25.07 8.92 -5.98
C SER A 17 24.36 9.97 -5.13
N VAL A 18 25.08 11.03 -4.77
CA VAL A 18 24.50 12.18 -4.07
C VAL A 18 24.65 13.41 -4.95
N VAL A 19 23.55 14.08 -5.25
CA VAL A 19 23.55 15.32 -6.05
C VAL A 19 23.11 16.45 -5.15
N THR A 20 23.88 17.53 -5.09
CA THR A 20 23.53 18.72 -4.31
C THR A 20 23.20 19.85 -5.25
N GLU A 21 21.95 20.29 -5.25
CA GLU A 21 21.50 21.48 -5.95
C GLU A 21 21.56 22.68 -4.99
N LYS A 22 22.30 23.72 -5.39
CA LYS A 22 22.46 24.96 -4.62
C LYS A 22 21.57 26.04 -5.23
N GLY A 23 20.77 26.67 -4.39
CA GLY A 23 19.91 27.81 -4.71
C GLY A 23 19.46 28.50 -3.43
N ASP A 24 18.38 29.27 -3.48
CA ASP A 24 17.77 29.88 -2.27
C ASP A 24 17.43 28.81 -1.22
N VAL A 25 17.04 27.62 -1.68
CA VAL A 25 16.97 26.39 -0.88
C VAL A 25 18.01 25.41 -1.44
N THR A 26 18.88 24.90 -0.58
CA THR A 26 19.83 23.84 -0.95
C THR A 26 19.18 22.48 -0.74
N VAL A 27 19.18 21.65 -1.79
CA VAL A 27 18.57 20.31 -1.76
C VAL A 27 19.63 19.26 -2.05
N SER A 28 19.66 18.20 -1.25
CA SER A 28 20.54 17.05 -1.46
C SER A 28 19.70 15.84 -1.87
N TYR A 29 19.95 15.33 -3.06
CA TYR A 29 19.31 14.14 -3.61
C TYR A 29 20.20 12.93 -3.39
N LEU A 30 19.67 11.90 -2.72
CA LEU A 30 20.30 10.59 -2.63
C LEU A 30 19.66 9.67 -3.67
N LEU A 31 20.47 9.17 -4.60
CA LEU A 31 20.06 8.28 -5.69
C LEU A 31 20.60 6.88 -5.40
N ILE A 32 19.71 5.89 -5.40
CA ILE A 32 20.01 4.49 -5.10
C ILE A 32 19.50 3.63 -6.27
N GLN A 33 20.41 3.14 -7.09
CA GLN A 33 20.12 2.24 -8.22
C GLN A 33 20.00 0.79 -7.73
N ASP A 34 19.16 0.01 -8.43
CA ASP A 34 18.91 -1.41 -8.16
C ASP A 34 18.65 -1.68 -6.67
N ALA A 35 17.68 -0.94 -6.10
CA ALA A 35 17.37 -1.02 -4.68
C ALA A 35 16.90 -2.43 -4.28
N VAL A 36 17.50 -2.98 -3.22
CA VAL A 36 17.13 -4.27 -2.65
C VAL A 36 16.47 -4.08 -1.28
N PRO A 37 15.72 -5.07 -0.76
CA PRO A 37 15.09 -4.95 0.56
C PRO A 37 16.04 -4.56 1.70
N ALA A 38 17.32 -4.94 1.61
CA ALA A 38 18.37 -4.58 2.56
C ALA A 38 18.74 -3.07 2.56
N ASP A 39 18.34 -2.33 1.53
CA ASP A 39 18.47 -0.86 1.48
C ASP A 39 17.35 -0.15 2.27
N SER A 40 16.37 -0.90 2.80
CA SER A 40 15.35 -0.32 3.68
C SER A 40 15.98 0.19 4.97
N GLY A 41 15.49 1.31 5.48
CA GLY A 41 15.97 1.86 6.74
C GLY A 41 15.69 3.34 6.91
N LYS A 42 16.23 3.92 8.00
CA LYS A 42 16.16 5.35 8.26
C LYS A 42 17.35 6.06 7.62
N TYR A 43 17.07 6.91 6.65
CA TYR A 43 18.02 7.78 5.99
C TYR A 43 17.99 9.15 6.66
N THR A 44 19.15 9.64 7.08
CA THR A 44 19.29 10.95 7.73
C THR A 44 20.22 11.82 6.91
N CYS A 45 19.72 12.97 6.45
CA CYS A 45 20.52 14.05 5.90
C CYS A 45 21.02 14.93 7.06
N ASN A 46 22.34 15.10 7.16
CA ASN A 46 22.97 15.91 8.21
C ASN A 46 23.89 16.96 7.58
N PRO A 47 23.32 18.08 7.07
CA PRO A 47 24.11 19.16 6.50
C PRO A 47 24.90 19.93 7.58
N SER A 48 26.00 20.60 7.19
CA SER A 48 26.85 21.33 8.14
C SER A 48 26.28 22.67 8.62
N ASN A 49 25.29 23.20 7.89
CA ASN A 49 24.78 24.57 8.04
C ASN A 49 23.26 24.65 8.18
N ALA A 50 22.59 23.53 8.47
CA ALA A 50 21.16 23.45 8.66
C ALA A 50 20.81 22.27 9.58
N ASP A 51 19.55 22.20 10.01
CA ASP A 51 19.09 21.08 10.84
C ASP A 51 19.10 19.75 10.08
N LEU A 52 19.33 18.68 10.83
CA LEU A 52 19.24 17.32 10.32
C LEU A 52 17.79 16.95 9.99
N SER A 53 17.61 16.19 8.93
CA SER A 53 16.29 15.69 8.49
C SER A 53 16.36 14.20 8.22
N SER A 54 15.31 13.45 8.56
CA SER A 54 15.27 12.00 8.40
C SER A 54 14.01 11.51 7.71
N VAL A 55 14.17 10.46 6.90
CA VAL A 55 13.09 9.75 6.21
C VAL A 55 13.27 8.25 6.40
N VAL A 56 12.17 7.49 6.47
CA VAL A 56 12.19 6.04 6.52
C VAL A 56 11.83 5.50 5.14
N VAL A 57 12.70 4.65 4.59
CA VAL A 57 12.54 4.05 3.26
C VAL A 57 12.26 2.56 3.42
N HIS A 58 11.25 2.08 2.70
CA HIS A 58 10.90 0.66 2.61
C HIS A 58 11.00 0.20 1.16
N VAL A 59 11.88 -0.75 0.89
CA VAL A 59 12.05 -1.38 -0.42
C VAL A 59 11.35 -2.73 -0.39
N LEU A 60 10.39 -2.90 -1.30
CA LEU A 60 9.59 -4.12 -1.41
C LEU A 60 10.01 -4.87 -2.67
N ASN A 61 10.13 -6.20 -2.56
CA ASN A 61 10.17 -7.04 -3.76
C ASN A 61 8.75 -7.09 -4.35
N GLY A 62 8.64 -6.93 -5.67
CA GLY A 62 7.37 -6.86 -6.41
C GLY A 62 6.29 -7.74 -5.79
N GLU A 63 5.20 -7.09 -5.40
CA GLU A 63 4.04 -7.69 -4.78
C GLU A 63 3.51 -8.86 -5.62
N SER A 64 3.35 -10.03 -5.00
CA SER A 64 2.38 -11.01 -5.48
C SER A 64 1.03 -10.30 -5.43
N PRO A 65 0.31 -10.09 -6.55
CA PRO A 65 -1.00 -9.47 -6.49
C PRO A 65 -1.85 -10.33 -5.57
N ALA A 66 -2.18 -9.79 -4.40
CA ALA A 66 -3.10 -10.45 -3.49
C ALA A 66 -4.34 -10.75 -4.31
N ALA A 67 -4.72 -12.03 -4.37
CA ALA A 67 -5.88 -12.45 -5.14
C ALA A 67 -7.08 -11.62 -4.65
N MET A 68 -7.46 -10.61 -5.43
CA MET A 68 -8.71 -9.89 -5.27
C MET A 68 -9.77 -10.95 -5.50
N GLN A 69 -10.23 -11.59 -4.42
CA GLN A 69 -11.39 -12.45 -4.45
C GLN A 69 -12.58 -11.54 -4.76
N THR A 70 -12.86 -11.36 -6.06
CA THR A 70 -14.18 -10.94 -6.50
C THR A 70 -15.13 -11.97 -5.92
N GLY A 71 -15.93 -11.52 -4.94
CA GLY A 71 -16.79 -12.40 -4.17
C GLY A 71 -17.58 -13.30 -5.11
N SER A 72 -17.34 -14.61 -5.02
CA SER A 72 -18.25 -15.56 -5.63
C SER A 72 -19.59 -15.35 -4.93
N ALA A 73 -20.50 -14.64 -5.58
CA ALA A 73 -21.90 -14.68 -5.24
C ALA A 73 -22.34 -16.14 -5.41
N GLY A 74 -22.22 -16.91 -4.33
CA GLY A 74 -22.74 -18.27 -4.28
C GLY A 74 -24.22 -18.17 -4.61
N LEU A 75 -24.59 -18.64 -5.81
CA LEU A 75 -25.96 -18.88 -6.19
C LEU A 75 -26.48 -20.03 -5.31
N SER A 76 -26.79 -19.68 -4.06
CA SER A 76 -27.33 -20.59 -3.07
C SER A 76 -28.74 -20.98 -3.51
N ASN A 77 -28.86 -22.21 -4.03
CA ASN A 77 -30.09 -22.98 -4.23
C ASN A 77 -31.34 -22.16 -4.61
N SER A 78 -31.30 -21.67 -5.84
CA SER A 78 -32.34 -20.85 -6.51
C SER A 78 -33.77 -21.37 -6.33
N SER A 79 -33.98 -22.69 -6.15
CA SER A 79 -35.33 -23.26 -6.08
C SER A 79 -36.06 -22.93 -4.76
N ILE A 80 -35.38 -22.98 -3.61
CA ILE A 80 -36.04 -22.73 -2.30
C ILE A 80 -36.33 -21.24 -2.13
N THR A 81 -35.39 -20.37 -2.53
CA THR A 81 -35.59 -18.91 -2.47
C THR A 81 -36.74 -18.45 -3.36
N ILE A 82 -36.86 -18.99 -4.57
CA ILE A 82 -37.99 -18.70 -5.47
C ILE A 82 -39.32 -19.18 -4.85
N LEU A 83 -39.36 -20.39 -4.29
CA LEU A 83 -40.57 -20.90 -3.63
C LEU A 83 -41.00 -20.04 -2.44
N CYS A 84 -40.06 -19.62 -1.60
CA CYS A 84 -40.36 -18.76 -0.46
C CYS A 84 -40.94 -17.40 -0.90
N VAL A 85 -40.38 -16.75 -1.92
CA VAL A 85 -40.88 -15.47 -2.44
C VAL A 85 -42.29 -15.62 -3.02
N MET A 86 -42.55 -16.70 -3.77
CA MET A 86 -43.88 -16.97 -4.31
C MET A 86 -44.91 -17.14 -3.20
N ILE A 87 -44.61 -17.93 -2.16
CA ILE A 87 -45.53 -18.16 -1.05
C ILE A 87 -45.82 -16.84 -0.29
N LEU A 88 -44.79 -16.04 0.00
CA LEU A 88 -44.95 -14.74 0.65
C LEU A 88 -45.86 -13.81 -0.16
N SER A 89 -45.63 -13.74 -1.47
CA SER A 89 -46.45 -12.91 -2.39
C SER A 89 -47.92 -13.34 -2.37
N TRP A 90 -48.18 -14.65 -2.39
CA TRP A 90 -49.53 -15.22 -2.34
C TRP A 90 -50.23 -14.97 -1.01
N THR A 91 -49.51 -15.07 0.11
CA THR A 91 -50.10 -14.75 1.42
C THR A 91 -50.44 -13.26 1.53
N PHE A 92 -49.57 -12.39 1.00
CA PHE A 92 -49.75 -10.95 1.04
C PHE A 92 -50.97 -10.50 0.22
N THR A 93 -51.11 -11.00 -1.02
CA THR A 93 -52.30 -10.72 -1.84
C THR A 93 -53.58 -11.29 -1.25
N ARG A 94 -53.50 -12.46 -0.60
CA ARG A 94 -54.65 -13.07 0.09
C ARG A 94 -55.05 -12.31 1.35
N THR A 95 -54.10 -11.72 2.07
CA THR A 95 -54.41 -10.88 3.25
C THR A 95 -55.00 -9.54 2.86
N ASP A 96 -54.66 -8.98 1.69
CA ASP A 96 -55.25 -7.74 1.17
C ASP A 96 -56.74 -7.93 0.80
N ASP A 97 -57.09 -9.10 0.26
CA ASP A 97 -58.48 -9.48 -0.09
C ASP A 97 -59.42 -9.60 1.13
N GLN A 98 -58.86 -9.81 2.34
CA GLN A 98 -59.63 -9.88 3.60
C GLN A 98 -59.75 -8.53 4.33
N LEU A 99 -59.13 -7.46 3.82
CA LEU A 99 -59.21 -6.11 4.40
C LEU A 99 -60.06 -5.13 3.55
N ARG A 100 -60.84 -5.65 2.59
CA ARG A 100 -61.87 -4.90 1.85
C ARG A 100 -63.27 -5.46 2.14
#